data_AF-A0A0E3W2R5-F1
#
_entry.id   AF-A0A0E3W2R5-F1
#
_cell.length_a   1.000
_cell.length_b   1.000
_cell.length_c   1.000
_cell.angle_alpha   90.00
_cell.angle_beta   90.00
_cell.angle_gamma   90.00
#
_symmetry.space_group_name_H-M   'P 1'
#
loop_
_entity.id
_entity.type
_entity.pdbx_description
1 polymer ?
#
loop_
_entity_poly.entity_id
_entity_poly.type
_entity_poly.pdbx_seq_one_letter_code
_entity_poly.pdbx_strand_id
1 'polypeptide(L)' 'MASFQERLKTIRKEKKLSQTKLADGICVSQRVISDFENGTGFPSFRVLLALADYFDVSLDYLVGRSDDPTRR' A
#
# COMPACT_ATOMS: atom_id res chain seq x y z
N MET A 1 -14.19 7.31 2.49
CA MET A 1 -13.14 6.30 2.32
C MET A 1 -12.06 6.87 1.42
N ALA A 2 -10.80 6.79 1.84
CA ALA A 2 -9.66 7.20 1.02
C ALA A 2 -9.46 6.20 -0.14
N SER A 3 -9.01 6.68 -1.28
CA SER A 3 -8.60 5.81 -2.40
C SER A 3 -7.37 4.97 -2.04
N PHE A 4 -7.13 3.89 -2.79
CA PHE A 4 -5.93 3.05 -2.61
C PHE A 4 -4.63 3.87 -2.62
N GLN A 5 -4.46 4.77 -3.60
CA GLN A 5 -3.25 5.59 -3.72
C GLN A 5 -3.02 6.50 -2.50
N GLU A 6 -4.08 7.12 -1.98
CA GLU A 6 -4.03 7.97 -0.80
C GLU A 6 -3.74 7.14 0.45
N ARG A 7 -4.40 5.99 0.58
CA ARG A 7 -4.24 5.08 1.71
C ARG A 7 -2.81 4.55 1.79
N LEU A 8 -2.27 4.03 0.69
CA LEU A 8 -0.91 3.52 0.61
C LEU A 8 0.11 4.58 1.03
N LYS A 9 -0.02 5.80 0.50
CA LYS A 9 0.85 6.94 0.82
C LYS A 9 0.76 7.34 2.28
N THR A 10 -0.43 7.29 2.86
CA THR A 10 -0.68 7.63 4.27
C THR A 10 0.01 6.62 5.19
N ILE A 11 -0.29 5.33 5.03
CA ILE A 11 0.29 4.27 5.87
C ILE A 11 1.82 4.28 5.77
N ARG A 12 2.38 4.42 4.55
CA ARG A 12 3.84 4.48 4.36
C ARG A 12 4.46 5.63 5.16
N LYS A 13 3.85 6.82 5.12
CA LYS A 13 4.33 8.00 5.85
C LYS A 13 4.19 7.85 7.36
N GLU A 14 3.10 7.28 7.85
CA GLU A 14 2.89 6.99 9.27
C GLU A 14 3.96 6.03 9.81
N LYS A 15 4.33 5.03 9.02
CA LYS A 15 5.44 4.10 9.32
C LYS A 15 6.83 4.70 9.06
N LYS A 16 6.92 5.98 8.66
CA LYS A 16 8.18 6.70 8.36
C LYS A 16 9.07 6.01 7.32
N LEU A 17 8.45 5.36 6.33
CA LEU A 17 9.17 4.65 5.26
C LEU A 17 9.36 5.55 4.03
N SER A 18 10.53 5.45 3.40
CA SER A 18 10.71 5.95 2.03
C SER A 18 10.03 5.01 1.04
N GLN A 19 9.74 5.49 -0.17
CA GLN A 19 9.19 4.63 -1.23
C GLN A 19 10.15 3.48 -1.56
N THR A 20 11.48 3.73 -1.55
CA THR A 20 12.50 2.69 -1.73
C THR A 20 12.44 1.63 -0.64
N LYS A 21 12.37 2.02 0.64
CA LYS A 21 12.31 1.04 1.75
C LYS A 21 11.07 0.16 1.68
N LEU A 22 9.93 0.73 1.30
CA LEU A 22 8.71 -0.05 1.07
C LEU A 22 8.89 -1.01 -0.12
N ALA A 23 9.43 -0.50 -1.22
CA ALA A 23 9.65 -1.28 -2.44
C ALA A 23 10.55 -2.49 -2.18
N ASP A 24 11.65 -2.29 -1.45
CA ASP A 24 12.57 -3.34 -1.05
C ASP A 24 11.87 -4.40 -0.16
N GLY A 25 11.01 -3.95 0.75
CA GLY A 25 10.26 -4.82 1.66
C GLY A 25 9.24 -5.74 1.00
N ILE A 26 8.80 -5.42 -0.22
CA ILE A 26 7.83 -6.22 -0.99
C ILE A 26 8.39 -6.67 -2.37
N CYS A 27 9.71 -6.55 -2.56
CA CYS A 27 10.44 -6.97 -3.76
C CYS A 27 9.93 -6.33 -5.07
N VAL A 28 9.65 -5.02 -5.07
CA VAL A 28 9.32 -4.23 -6.27
C VAL A 28 10.30 -3.06 -6.44
N SER A 29 10.20 -2.32 -7.54
CA SER A 29 11.00 -1.11 -7.72
C SER A 29 10.38 0.10 -7.02
N GLN A 30 11.20 1.08 -6.62
CA GLN A 30 10.70 2.34 -6.06
C GLN A 30 9.73 3.06 -7.01
N ARG A 31 9.96 2.97 -8.33
CA ARG A 31 9.07 3.54 -9.35
C ARG A 31 7.67 2.95 -9.28
N VAL A 32 7.55 1.64 -9.07
CA VAL A 32 6.25 0.96 -8.93
C VAL A 32 5.47 1.53 -7.74
N ILE A 33 6.12 1.74 -6.59
CA ILE A 33 5.47 2.40 -5.44
C ILE A 33 5.05 3.82 -5.77
N SER A 34 5.89 4.59 -6.46
CA SER A 34 5.55 5.94 -6.90
C SER A 34 4.34 5.94 -7.84
N ASP A 35 4.28 5.02 -8.79
CA ASP A 35 3.17 4.90 -9.74
C ASP A 35 1.85 4.58 -9.01
N PHE A 36 1.89 3.70 -8.00
CA PHE A 36 0.74 3.42 -7.15
C PHE A 36 0.27 4.65 -6.37
N GLU A 37 1.19 5.36 -5.72
CA GLU A 37 0.84 6.55 -4.92
C GLU A 37 0.36 7.74 -5.75
N ASN A 38 0.64 7.76 -7.05
CA ASN A 38 0.18 8.78 -7.98
C ASN A 38 -1.02 8.33 -8.83
N GLY A 39 -1.48 7.08 -8.66
CA GLY A 39 -2.61 6.53 -9.42
C GLY A 39 -2.32 6.26 -10.90
N THR A 40 -1.04 6.23 -11.30
CA THR A 40 -0.61 5.95 -12.68
C THR A 40 -0.31 4.48 -12.93
N GLY A 41 -0.28 3.66 -11.87
CA GLY A 41 -0.12 2.22 -11.92
C GLY A 41 -1.11 1.50 -11.01
N PHE A 42 -1.54 0.31 -11.42
CA PHE A 42 -2.43 -0.54 -10.63
C PHE A 42 -1.66 -1.76 -10.10
N PRO A 43 -1.74 -2.05 -8.79
CA PRO A 43 -1.07 -3.20 -8.21
C PRO A 43 -1.73 -4.50 -8.68
N SER A 44 -0.93 -5.52 -8.93
CA SER A 44 -1.46 -6.87 -9.12
C SER A 44 -2.02 -7.41 -7.80
N PHE A 45 -2.87 -8.44 -7.87
CA PHE A 45 -3.39 -9.11 -6.68
C PHE A 45 -2.27 -9.56 -5.72
N ARG A 46 -1.16 -10.08 -6.26
CA ARG A 46 -0.01 -10.50 -5.43
C ARG A 46 0.63 -9.34 -4.68
N VAL A 47 0.74 -8.17 -5.32
CA VAL A 47 1.31 -6.97 -4.70
C VAL A 47 0.37 -6.42 -3.64
N LEU A 48 -0.95 -6.46 -3.87
CA LEU A 48 -1.94 -6.06 -2.88
C LEU A 48 -1.87 -6.91 -1.61
N LEU A 49 -1.74 -8.24 -1.76
CA LEU A 49 -1.54 -9.14 -0.61
C LEU A 49 -0.24 -8.82 0.12
N ALA A 50 0.87 -8.67 -0.61
CA ALA A 50 2.17 -8.35 -0.02
C ALA A 50 2.15 -7.02 0.74
N LEU A 51 1.46 -5.99 0.22
CA LEU A 51 1.27 -4.71 0.90
C LEU A 51 0.43 -4.86 2.17
N ALA A 52 -0.68 -5.59 2.08
CA ALA A 52 -1.54 -5.84 3.23
C ALA A 52 -0.76 -6.58 4.33
N ASP A 53 0.05 -7.58 3.98
CA ASP A 53 0.88 -8.37 4.90
C ASP A 53 2.01 -7.52 5.50
N TYR A 54 2.70 -6.75 4.66
CA TYR A 54 3.78 -5.87 5.09
C TYR A 54 3.33 -4.83 6.12
N PHE A 55 2.12 -4.27 5.95
CA PHE A 55 1.56 -3.29 6.87
C PHE A 55 0.72 -3.87 8.00
N ASP A 56 0.48 -5.19 7.98
CA ASP A 56 -0.42 -5.89 8.89
C ASP A 56 -1.82 -5.27 8.95
N VAL A 57 -2.42 -5.04 7.77
CA VAL A 57 -3.77 -4.49 7.62
C VAL A 57 -4.66 -5.38 6.76
N SER A 58 -5.97 -5.19 6.82
CA SER A 58 -6.92 -5.83 5.91
C SER A 58 -6.82 -5.29 4.48
N LEU A 59 -7.16 -6.13 3.51
CA LEU A 59 -7.23 -5.70 2.11
C LEU A 59 -8.32 -4.64 1.90
N ASP A 60 -9.47 -4.79 2.57
CA ASP A 60 -10.58 -3.83 2.47
C ASP A 60 -10.15 -2.43 2.95
N TYR A 61 -9.35 -2.34 4.01
CA TYR A 61 -8.77 -1.07 4.44
C TYR A 61 -7.82 -0.48 3.40
N LEU A 62 -6.91 -1.33 2.90
CA LEU A 62 -5.87 -0.93 1.94
C LEU A 62 -6.48 -0.37 0.64
N VAL A 63 -7.52 -1.02 0.11
CA VAL A 63 -8.16 -0.61 -1.15
C VAL A 63 -9.29 0.41 -0.99
N GLY A 64 -9.54 0.89 0.23
CA GLY A 64 -10.54 1.93 0.49
C GLY A 64 -11.99 1.44 0.55
N ARG A 65 -12.23 0.16 0.85
CA ARG A 65 -13.56 -0.41 1.14
C ARG A 65 -13.94 -0.33 2.62
N SER A 66 -12.98 -0.07 3.50
CA SER A 66 -13.16 0.07 4.94
C SER A 66 -12.22 1.17 5.47
N ASP A 67 -12.59 1.78 6.60
CA ASP A 67 -11.69 2.61 7.40
C ASP A 67 -11.16 1.86 8.63
N ASP A 68 -11.59 0.61 8.84
CA ASP A 68 -11.09 -0.32 9.88
C ASP A 68 -9.87 -1.11 9.34
N PRO A 69 -8.64 -0.87 9.85
CA PRO A 69 -7.43 -1.55 9.40
C PRO A 69 -7.35 -3.01 9.83
N THR A 70 -8.20 -3.45 10.76
CA THR A 70 -8.09 -4.76 11.42
C THR A 70 -8.24 -5.91 10.44
N ARG A 71 -7.31 -6.87 10.51
CA ARG A 71 -7.44 -8.17 9.84
C ARG A 71 -8.53 -8.99 10.51
N ARG A 72 -9.48 -9.50 9.73
CA ARG A 72 -10.57 -10.37 10.20
C ARG A 72 -10.42 -11.76 9.60
#